data_AF-I1CMT3-F1
#
_entry.id   AF-I1CMT3-F1
#
_cell.length_a   1.000
_cell.length_b   1.000
_cell.length_c   1.000
_cell.angle_alpha   90.00
_cell.angle_beta   90.00
_cell.angle_gamma   90.00
#
_symmetry.space_group_name_H-M   'P 1'
#
loop_
_entity.id
_entity.type
_entity.pdbx_description
1 polymer ?
#
loop_
_entity_poly.entity_id
_entity_poly.type
_entity_poly.pdbx_seq_one_letter_code
_entity_poly.pdbx_strand_id
1 'polypeptide(L)'
;MQPHSLFTNYRVENARRGEINMSFRVNDLLLITKKAQQATDVQIYLKRKDNRPYISWKLDSENRNGSSCDMIDELEIEIINSDRMAYIREPAMLAMPHTYILLPNVAVLKPVAERLKSLSKYLTLSANMNGGL
;
A
#
# COMPACT_ATOMS: atom_id res chain seq x y z
N MET A 1 -0.79 0.76 12.49
CA MET A 1 -1.43 2.10 12.60
C MET A 1 -2.90 1.90 12.92
N GLN A 2 -3.48 2.71 13.80
CA GLN A 2 -4.91 2.62 14.10
C GLN A 2 -5.71 3.29 12.96
N PRO A 3 -6.87 2.76 12.53
CA PRO A 3 -7.65 3.34 11.42
C PRO A 3 -7.95 4.84 11.59
N HIS A 4 -8.21 5.26 12.82
CA HIS A 4 -8.47 6.65 13.21
C HIS A 4 -7.33 7.64 12.92
N SER A 5 -6.11 7.16 12.66
CA SER A 5 -4.98 8.03 12.26
C SER A 5 -4.97 8.41 10.79
N LEU A 6 -5.75 7.70 9.96
CA LEU A 6 -5.82 7.91 8.50
C LEU A 6 -7.22 8.32 8.04
N PHE A 7 -8.28 7.88 8.72
CA PHE A 7 -9.66 8.08 8.29
C PHE A 7 -10.46 8.85 9.34
N THR A 8 -11.21 9.86 8.88
CA THR A 8 -12.23 10.54 9.70
C THR A 8 -13.39 9.61 10.03
N ASN A 9 -13.78 8.76 9.08
CA ASN A 9 -14.82 7.76 9.23
C ASN A 9 -14.31 6.41 8.74
N TYR A 10 -14.43 5.37 9.56
CA TYR A 10 -14.01 4.03 9.23
C TYR A 10 -15.03 3.01 9.72
N ARG A 11 -15.53 2.17 8.82
CA ARG A 11 -16.45 1.08 9.14
C ARG A 11 -16.14 -0.11 8.24
N VAL A 12 -15.86 -1.25 8.85
CA VAL A 12 -15.72 -2.54 8.17
C VAL A 12 -16.55 -3.55 8.93
N GLU A 13 -17.48 -4.18 8.23
CA GLU A 13 -18.34 -5.24 8.76
C GLU A 13 -18.30 -6.42 7.81
N ASN A 14 -18.10 -7.61 8.38
CA ASN A 14 -18.20 -8.86 7.64
C ASN A 14 -18.71 -9.98 8.58
N ALA A 15 -19.06 -11.13 8.01
CA ALA A 15 -19.50 -12.28 8.80
C ALA A 15 -18.35 -13.02 9.54
N ARG A 16 -17.10 -12.60 9.39
CA ARG A 16 -15.90 -13.30 9.88
C ARG A 16 -14.85 -12.31 10.42
N ARG A 17 -15.00 -11.95 11.69
CA ARG A 17 -13.99 -11.23 12.52
C ARG A 17 -13.54 -9.85 12.02
N GLY A 18 -14.28 -9.21 11.12
CA GLY A 18 -14.02 -7.84 10.66
C GLY A 18 -12.89 -7.69 9.64
N GLU A 19 -12.40 -8.79 9.04
CA GLU A 19 -11.29 -8.75 8.07
C GLU A 19 -11.73 -9.07 6.64
N ILE A 20 -11.44 -8.19 5.68
CA ILE A 20 -11.72 -8.42 4.26
C ILE A 20 -10.38 -8.50 3.51
N ASN A 21 -9.98 -9.71 3.17
CA ASN A 21 -8.76 -9.96 2.40
C ASN A 21 -9.06 -9.90 0.90
N MET A 22 -8.23 -9.17 0.16
CA MET A 22 -8.46 -8.92 -1.26
C MET A 22 -7.15 -8.76 -2.03
N SER A 23 -7.17 -9.14 -3.30
CA SER A 23 -6.08 -8.93 -4.25
C SER A 23 -6.53 -8.04 -5.41
N PHE A 24 -5.58 -7.24 -5.90
CA PHE A 24 -5.75 -6.33 -7.03
C PHE A 24 -4.39 -6.02 -7.65
N ARG A 25 -4.39 -5.44 -8.86
CA ARG A 25 -3.18 -4.99 -9.52
C ARG A 25 -2.72 -3.65 -8.93
N VAL A 26 -1.48 -3.58 -8.49
CA VAL A 26 -0.90 -2.37 -7.87
C VAL A 26 -0.93 -1.18 -8.83
N ASN A 27 -0.72 -1.40 -10.13
CA ASN A 27 -0.74 -0.32 -11.12
C ASN A 27 -2.12 0.36 -11.22
N ASP A 28 -3.20 -0.42 -11.10
CA ASP A 28 -4.56 0.11 -11.16
C ASP A 28 -4.86 0.94 -9.91
N LEU A 29 -4.43 0.48 -8.74
CA LEU A 29 -4.49 1.27 -7.49
C LEU A 29 -3.64 2.56 -7.60
N LEU A 30 -2.45 2.50 -8.19
CA LEU A 30 -1.57 3.65 -8.35
C LEU A 30 -2.20 4.75 -9.19
N LEU A 31 -2.94 4.40 -10.24
CA LEU A 31 -3.65 5.37 -11.08
C LEU A 31 -4.74 6.11 -10.31
N ILE A 32 -5.52 5.39 -9.50
CA ILE A 32 -6.61 5.98 -8.71
C ILE A 32 -6.05 6.87 -7.60
N THR A 33 -5.04 6.39 -6.87
CA THR A 33 -4.40 7.11 -5.75
C THR A 33 -3.71 8.41 -6.19
N LYS A 34 -3.16 8.47 -7.41
CA LYS A 34 -2.63 9.72 -7.98
C LYS A 34 -3.69 10.81 -8.13
N LYS A 35 -4.92 10.42 -8.49
CA LYS A 35 -6.05 11.36 -8.59
C LYS A 35 -6.54 11.74 -7.19
N ALA A 36 -6.65 10.76 -6.29
CA ALA A 36 -7.05 10.97 -4.90
C ALA A 36 -6.13 11.93 -4.14
N GLN A 37 -4.83 12.00 -4.49
CA GLN A 37 -3.90 12.97 -3.90
C GLN A 37 -4.30 14.44 -4.12
N GLN A 38 -5.04 14.73 -5.20
CA GLN A 38 -5.51 16.07 -5.52
C GLN A 38 -6.93 16.34 -5.02
N ALA A 39 -7.59 15.31 -4.46
CA ALA A 39 -8.94 15.41 -3.96
C ALA A 39 -8.98 16.07 -2.58
N THR A 40 -10.05 16.81 -2.31
CA THR A 40 -10.32 17.42 -1.01
C THR A 40 -11.01 16.45 -0.07
N ASP A 41 -11.86 15.56 -0.60
CA ASP A 41 -12.47 14.45 0.14
C ASP A 41 -12.36 13.14 -0.66
N VAL A 42 -12.17 12.03 0.05
CA VAL A 42 -12.02 10.70 -0.53
C VAL A 42 -12.86 9.70 0.26
N GLN A 43 -13.82 9.09 -0.41
CA GLN A 43 -14.64 8.02 0.15
C GLN A 43 -14.32 6.71 -0.56
N ILE A 44 -13.99 5.70 0.24
CA ILE A 44 -13.62 4.37 -0.25
C ILE A 44 -14.65 3.39 0.29
N TYR A 45 -15.28 2.63 -0.59
CA TYR A 45 -16.27 1.63 -0.20
C TYR A 45 -16.24 0.41 -1.12
N LEU A 46 -16.58 -0.74 -0.53
CA LEU A 46 -16.71 -1.99 -1.25
C LEU A 46 -18.09 -2.07 -1.90
N LYS A 47 -18.15 -2.44 -3.17
CA LYS A 47 -19.41 -2.69 -3.88
C LYS A 47 -19.35 -3.93 -4.75
N ARG A 48 -20.51 -4.44 -5.15
CA ARG A 48 -20.64 -5.52 -6.12
C ARG A 48 -21.44 -5.02 -7.31
N LYS A 49 -20.91 -5.24 -8.52
CA LYS A 49 -21.51 -4.86 -9.80
C LYS A 49 -21.39 -6.05 -10.74
N ASP A 50 -22.49 -6.49 -11.36
CA ASP A 50 -22.52 -7.65 -12.26
C ASP A 50 -21.87 -8.91 -11.66
N ASN A 51 -22.16 -9.16 -10.38
CA ASN A 51 -21.61 -10.24 -9.56
C ASN A 51 -20.07 -10.20 -9.33
N ARG A 52 -19.40 -9.11 -9.71
CA ARG A 52 -17.97 -8.87 -9.49
C ARG A 52 -17.75 -7.85 -8.37
N PRO A 53 -16.77 -8.06 -7.47
CA PRO A 53 -16.49 -7.11 -6.40
C PRO A 53 -15.54 -6.00 -6.87
N TYR A 54 -15.80 -4.79 -6.40
CA TYR A 54 -15.01 -3.59 -6.70
C TYR A 54 -14.77 -2.77 -5.44
N ILE A 55 -13.59 -2.16 -5.34
CA ILE A 55 -13.36 -1.01 -4.46
C ILE A 55 -13.70 0.24 -5.25
N SER A 56 -14.71 0.98 -4.79
CA SER A 56 -15.10 2.25 -5.38
C SER A 56 -14.47 3.41 -4.62
N TRP A 57 -13.93 4.36 -5.36
CA TRP A 57 -13.37 5.60 -4.85
C TRP A 57 -14.23 6.75 -5.35
N LYS A 58 -14.95 7.42 -4.46
CA LYS A 58 -15.59 8.71 -4.75
C LYS A 58 -14.63 9.80 -4.31
N LEU A 59 -14.24 10.65 -5.26
CA LEU A 59 -13.31 11.75 -5.05
C LEU A 59 -14.07 13.04 -5.27
N ASP A 60 -14.03 13.92 -4.28
CA ASP A 60 -14.54 15.28 -4.42
C ASP A 60 -13.32 16.21 -4.53
N SER A 61 -13.33 17.12 -5.50
CA SER A 61 -12.21 18.02 -5.78
C SER A 61 -12.73 19.42 -6.09
N GLU A 62 -11.92 20.44 -5.81
CA GLU A 62 -12.25 21.83 -6.12
C GLU A 62 -11.22 22.37 -7.12
N ASN A 63 -11.69 22.99 -8.20
CA ASN A 63 -10.81 23.66 -9.15
C ASN A 63 -10.39 25.05 -8.64
N ARG A 64 -9.42 25.69 -9.30
CA ARG A 64 -8.93 27.04 -8.92
C ARG A 64 -10.00 28.13 -8.97
N ASN A 65 -11.12 27.89 -9.64
CA ASN A 65 -12.24 28.82 -9.79
C ASN A 65 -13.37 28.53 -8.79
N GLY A 66 -13.15 27.61 -7.83
CA GLY A 66 -14.11 27.22 -6.81
C GLY A 66 -15.23 26.29 -7.29
N SER A 67 -15.13 25.73 -8.50
CA SER A 67 -16.11 24.74 -8.97
C SER A 67 -15.76 23.35 -8.46
N SER A 68 -16.75 22.66 -7.90
CA SER A 68 -16.63 21.27 -7.47
C SER A 68 -16.62 20.31 -8.65
N CYS A 69 -15.82 19.27 -8.54
CA CYS A 69 -15.75 18.16 -9.48
C CYS A 69 -15.83 16.85 -8.69
N ASP A 70 -16.83 16.04 -9.01
CA ASP A 70 -17.04 14.74 -8.39
C ASP A 70 -16.61 13.67 -9.40
N MET A 71 -15.77 12.74 -8.96
CA MET A 71 -15.25 11.67 -9.80
C MET A 71 -15.41 10.32 -9.09
N ILE A 72 -15.76 9.29 -9.84
CA ILE A 72 -15.83 7.91 -9.33
C ILE A 72 -14.90 7.03 -10.14
N ASP A 73 -13.93 6.39 -9.47
CA ASP A 73 -13.11 5.33 -10.05
C ASP A 73 -13.44 3.99 -9.37
N GLU A 74 -13.39 2.92 -10.15
CA GLU A 74 -13.65 1.55 -9.70
C GLU A 74 -12.41 0.68 -9.93
N LEU A 75 -11.98 -0.03 -8.89
CA LEU A 75 -10.93 -1.05 -8.96
C LEU A 75 -11.57 -2.42 -8.79
N GLU A 76 -11.54 -3.25 -9.83
CA GLU A 76 -11.96 -4.67 -9.71
C GLU A 76 -11.01 -5.39 -8.74
N ILE A 77 -11.57 -6.18 -7.85
CA ILE A 77 -10.80 -6.95 -6.87
C ILE A 77 -11.18 -8.43 -6.93
N GLU A 78 -10.30 -9.26 -6.37
CA GLU A 78 -10.62 -10.63 -6.04
C GLU A 78 -10.69 -10.77 -4.52
N ILE A 79 -11.78 -11.34 -4.01
CA ILE A 79 -11.92 -11.63 -2.57
C ILE A 79 -11.15 -12.91 -2.25
N ILE A 80 -10.21 -12.82 -1.31
CA ILE A 80 -9.40 -13.96 -0.87
C ILE A 80 -10.12 -14.65 0.29
N ASN A 81 -10.42 -15.94 0.12
CA ASN A 81 -11.03 -16.73 1.18
C ASN A 81 -10.02 -17.09 2.29
N SER A 82 -10.55 -17.53 3.44
CA SER A 82 -9.74 -17.91 4.61
C SER A 82 -8.69 -18.98 4.30
N ASP A 83 -9.04 -19.92 3.44
CA ASP A 83 -8.22 -21.12 3.19
C ASP A 83 -6.98 -20.74 2.37
N ARG A 84 -7.13 -19.83 1.40
CA ARG A 84 -5.99 -19.25 0.68
C ARG A 84 -5.18 -18.31 1.56
N MET A 85 -5.84 -17.52 2.41
CA MET A 85 -5.16 -16.60 3.32
C MET A 85 -4.28 -17.35 4.33
N ALA A 86 -4.58 -18.60 4.66
CA ALA A 86 -3.73 -19.42 5.53
C ALA A 86 -2.30 -19.59 4.99
N TYR A 87 -2.08 -19.44 3.68
CA TYR A 87 -0.77 -19.51 3.03
C TYR A 87 -0.13 -18.13 2.79
N ILE A 88 -0.90 -17.05 2.91
CA ILE A 88 -0.43 -15.67 2.75
C ILE A 88 -0.30 -15.09 4.15
N ARG A 89 0.86 -15.30 4.76
CA ARG A 89 1.16 -14.77 6.10
C ARG A 89 2.37 -13.85 6.02
N GLU A 90 2.42 -12.89 6.93
CA GLU A 90 3.63 -12.11 7.13
C GLU A 90 4.80 -13.07 7.42
N PRO A 91 5.96 -12.89 6.77
CA PRO A 91 7.14 -13.69 7.07
C PRO A 91 7.46 -13.59 8.56
N ALA A 92 7.66 -14.73 9.21
CA ALA A 92 8.09 -14.74 10.60
C ALA A 92 9.41 -13.96 10.73
N MET A 93 9.42 -12.95 11.60
CA MET A 93 10.65 -12.24 11.93
C MET A 93 11.66 -13.24 12.49
N LEU A 94 12.87 -13.29 11.91
CA LEU A 94 13.96 -14.08 12.47
C LEU A 94 14.29 -13.55 13.87
N ALA A 95 14.18 -14.41 14.88
CA ALA A 95 14.13 -13.98 16.28
C ALA A 95 15.40 -13.24 16.76
N MET A 96 16.54 -13.39 16.08
CA MET A 96 17.77 -12.68 16.42
C MET A 96 18.65 -12.47 15.17
N PRO A 97 18.67 -11.28 14.55
CA PRO A 97 19.70 -10.93 13.60
C PRO A 97 21.03 -10.70 14.34
N HIS A 98 22.14 -11.00 13.68
CA HIS A 98 23.49 -10.81 14.24
C HIS A 98 23.84 -9.34 14.51
N THR A 99 23.20 -8.40 13.79
CA THR A 99 23.41 -6.96 13.95
C THR A 99 22.13 -6.22 13.55
N TYR A 100 21.81 -5.16 14.29
CA TYR A 100 20.78 -4.19 13.96
C TYR A 100 21.46 -2.87 13.62
N ILE A 101 21.10 -2.25 12.49
CA ILE A 101 21.68 -0.98 12.06
C ILE A 101 20.59 -0.07 11.51
N LEU A 102 20.71 1.23 11.78
CA LEU A 102 19.89 2.24 11.15
C LEU A 102 20.41 2.45 9.74
N LEU A 103 19.55 2.19 8.75
CA LEU A 103 19.90 2.47 7.37
C LEU A 103 20.10 3.98 7.20
N PRO A 104 21.15 4.42 6.46
CA PRO A 104 21.23 5.78 6.00
C PRO A 104 20.03 6.08 5.09
N ASN A 105 19.77 7.37 4.85
CA ASN A 105 18.64 7.80 4.03
C ASN A 105 18.63 7.02 2.69
N VAL A 106 17.53 6.33 2.40
CA VAL A 106 17.39 5.47 1.21
C VAL A 106 17.59 6.26 -0.08
N ALA A 107 17.30 7.56 -0.08
CA ALA A 107 17.59 8.45 -1.20
C ALA A 107 19.09 8.55 -1.53
N VAL A 108 19.96 8.41 -0.53
CA VAL A 108 21.42 8.38 -0.70
C VAL A 108 21.91 7.00 -1.14
N LEU A 109 21.29 5.92 -0.64
CA LEU A 109 21.65 4.54 -1.01
C LEU A 109 21.34 4.20 -2.46
N LYS A 110 20.19 4.68 -2.98
CA LYS A 110 19.72 4.38 -4.33
C LYS A 110 20.75 4.64 -5.44
N PRO A 111 21.35 5.85 -5.59
CA PRO A 111 22.32 6.10 -6.65
C PRO A 111 23.58 5.24 -6.53
N VAL A 112 24.00 4.91 -5.31
CA VAL A 112 25.14 4.01 -5.07
C VAL A 112 24.82 2.60 -5.55
N ALA A 113 23.64 2.08 -5.19
CA ALA A 113 23.18 0.75 -5.61
C ALA A 113 23.04 0.65 -7.14
N GLU A 114 22.48 1.66 -7.81
CA GLU A 114 22.36 1.66 -9.28
C GLU A 114 23.73 1.68 -9.98
N ARG A 115 24.71 2.40 -9.42
CA ARG A 115 26.10 2.38 -9.94
C ARG A 115 26.77 1.04 -9.72
N LEU A 116 26.55 0.37 -8.59
CA LEU A 116 27.14 -0.95 -8.32
C LEU A 116 26.50 -2.06 -9.17
N LYS A 117 25.21 -1.94 -9.45
CA LYS A 117 24.46 -2.86 -10.31
C LYS A 117 25.01 -2.95 -11.74
N SER A 118 25.58 -1.87 -12.28
CA SER A 118 26.21 -1.91 -13.60
C SER A 118 27.53 -2.68 -13.61
N LEU A 119 28.17 -2.84 -12.45
CA LEU A 119 29.48 -3.49 -12.31
C LEU A 119 29.35 -4.98 -11.96
N SER A 120 28.30 -5.37 -11.23
CA SER A 120 28.09 -6.75 -10.78
C SER A 120 26.62 -7.09 -10.59
N LYS A 121 26.28 -8.36 -10.79
CA LYS A 121 24.96 -8.93 -10.45
C LYS A 121 24.79 -9.17 -8.95
N TYR A 122 25.90 -9.27 -8.21
CA TYR A 122 25.91 -9.58 -6.78
C TYR A 122 26.45 -8.39 -5.98
N LEU A 123 25.77 -8.09 -4.88
CA LEU A 123 26.13 -7.05 -3.93
C LEU A 123 26.26 -7.68 -2.54
N THR A 124 27.37 -7.42 -1.86
CA THR A 124 27.57 -7.81 -0.46
C THR A 124 27.22 -6.63 0.44
N LEU A 125 26.36 -6.86 1.42
CA LEU A 125 26.03 -5.90 2.48
C LEU A 125 26.66 -6.38 3.78
N SER A 126 27.36 -5.50 4.49
CA SER A 126 28.01 -5.80 5.77
C SER A 126 27.72 -4.69 6.77
N ALA A 127 27.41 -5.03 8.01
CA ALA A 127 27.18 -4.06 9.07
C ALA A 127 28.00 -4.40 10.31
N ASN A 128 28.25 -3.42 11.17
CA ASN A 128 28.91 -3.61 12.45
C ASN A 128 28.16 -2.92 13.61
N MET A 129 28.57 -3.24 14.84
CA MET A 129 27.97 -2.68 16.07
C MET A 129 28.41 -1.24 16.38
N ASN A 130 29.25 -0.64 15.53
CA ASN A 130 29.74 0.74 15.66
C ASN A 130 29.04 1.71 14.70
N GLY A 131 27.96 1.27 14.03
CA GLY A 131 27.18 2.09 13.09
C GLY A 131 27.74 2.13 11.66
N GLY A 132 28.69 1.24 11.31
CA GLY A 132 29.16 1.08 9.93
C GLY A 132 28.26 0.15 9.12
N LEU A 133 27.91 0.59 7.91
CA LEU A 133 27.17 -0.14 6.87
C LEU A 133 27.93 -0.08 5.54
#